data_AF-A0ABD3RW85-F1
#
_entry.id   AF-A0ABD3RW85-F1
#
_cell.length_a   1.000
_cell.length_b   1.000
_cell.length_c   1.000
_cell.angle_alpha   90.00
_cell.angle_beta   90.00
_cell.angle_gamma   90.00
#
_symmetry.space_group_name_H-M   'P 1'
#
loop_
_entity.id
_entity.type
_entity.pdbx_description
1 polymer ?
#
loop_
_entity_poly.entity_id
_entity_poly.type
_entity_poly.pdbx_seq_one_letter_code
_entity_poly.pdbx_strand_id
1 'polypeptide(L)' 'MPNIFKKHVVGLMLRFIQALNEGMNPTTKSKLMPSIYALLDMCSDFETRQINAMIDTPSKALFAPVFQSYQKYYQYHGQ' A
#
# COMPACT_ATOMS: atom_id res chain seq x y z
N MET A 1 -16.09 0.56 -8.75
CA MET A 1 -15.49 -0.78 -8.51
C MET A 1 -16.41 -1.62 -7.65
N PRO A 2 -16.60 -2.92 -7.94
CA PRO A 2 -17.40 -3.81 -7.10
C PRO A 2 -16.81 -3.95 -5.68
N ASN A 3 -17.65 -4.05 -4.65
CA ASN A 3 -17.20 -4.15 -3.24
C ASN A 3 -16.29 -5.35 -2.97
N ILE A 4 -16.47 -6.47 -3.68
CA ILE A 4 -15.62 -7.65 -3.56
C ILE A 4 -14.19 -7.33 -4.01
N PHE A 5 -14.04 -6.60 -5.12
CA PHE A 5 -12.74 -6.23 -5.65
C PHE A 5 -11.95 -5.35 -4.66
N LYS A 6 -12.61 -4.36 -4.04
CA LYS A 6 -12.00 -3.49 -3.03
C LYS A 6 -11.44 -4.27 -1.83
N LYS A 7 -12.17 -5.29 -1.35
CA LYS A 7 -11.68 -6.19 -0.28
C LYS A 7 -10.40 -6.93 -0.68
N HIS A 8 -10.29 -7.34 -1.95
CA HIS A 8 -9.10 -8.02 -2.44
C HIS A 8 -7.90 -7.06 -2.54
N VAL A 9 -8.13 -5.82 -2.98
CA VAL A 9 -7.10 -4.75 -2.97
C VAL A 9 -6.57 -4.53 -1.56
N VAL A 10 -7.46 -4.37 -0.58
CA VAL A 10 -7.07 -4.22 0.84
C VAL A 10 -6.28 -5.46 1.31
N GLY A 11 -6.73 -6.66 0.99
CA GLY A 11 -6.01 -7.90 1.33
C GLY A 11 -4.60 -7.98 0.74
N LEU A 12 -4.43 -7.59 -0.52
CA LEU A 12 -3.12 -7.54 -1.19
C LEU A 12 -2.20 -6.50 -0.54
N MET A 13 -2.73 -5.33 -0.18
CA MET A 13 -1.98 -4.30 0.54
C MET A 13 -1.50 -4.80 1.91
N LEU A 14 -2.38 -5.46 2.68
CA LEU A 14 -2.02 -6.05 3.96
C LEU A 14 -0.94 -7.13 3.81
N ARG A 15 -1.06 -7.98 2.78
CA ARG A 15 -0.05 -9.02 2.52
C ARG A 15 1.30 -8.44 2.14
N PHE A 16 1.34 -7.36 1.37
CA PHE A 16 2.57 -6.63 1.07
C PHE A 16 3.21 -6.07 2.33
N ILE A 17 2.43 -5.42 3.20
CA ILE A 17 2.91 -4.84 4.46
C ILE A 17 3.46 -5.93 5.39
N GLN A 18 2.77 -7.07 5.50
CA GLN A 18 3.26 -8.21 6.25
C GLN A 18 4.62 -8.69 5.71
N ALA A 19 4.74 -8.85 4.39
CA ALA A 19 5.99 -9.28 3.78
C ALA A 19 7.14 -8.26 3.99
N LEU A 20 6.84 -6.95 4.08
CA LEU A 20 7.84 -5.95 4.46
C LEU A 20 8.39 -6.20 5.88
N ASN A 21 7.52 -6.54 6.84
CA ASN A 21 7.98 -6.88 8.20
C ASN A 21 8.77 -8.19 8.25
N GLU A 22 8.42 -9.16 7.41
CA GLU A 22 9.11 -10.45 7.32
C GLU A 22 10.48 -10.37 6.61
N GLY A 23 10.94 -9.16 6.26
CA GLY A 23 12.25 -8.95 5.65
C GLY A 23 12.26 -9.12 4.13
N MET A 24 11.20 -8.68 3.44
CA MET A 24 11.13 -8.68 1.98
C MET A 24 12.43 -8.17 1.34
N ASN A 25 12.95 -8.95 0.41
CA ASN A 25 14.14 -8.59 -0.35
C ASN A 25 13.97 -7.21 -1.04
N PRO A 26 14.97 -6.29 -0.95
CA PRO A 26 14.89 -4.96 -1.54
C PRO A 26 14.62 -4.92 -3.05
N THR A 27 15.18 -5.88 -3.80
CA THR A 27 14.95 -6.01 -5.26
C THR A 27 13.49 -6.37 -5.54
N THR A 28 12.92 -7.29 -4.77
CA THR A 28 11.50 -7.66 -4.89
C THR A 28 10.60 -6.48 -4.54
N LYS A 29 10.92 -5.78 -3.44
CA LYS A 29 10.20 -4.56 -3.04
C LYS A 29 10.19 -3.53 -4.17
N SER A 30 11.36 -3.22 -4.73
CA SER A 30 11.50 -2.26 -5.83
C SER A 30 10.67 -2.64 -7.06
N LYS A 31 10.67 -3.92 -7.44
CA LYS A 31 9.88 -4.42 -8.57
C LYS A 31 8.37 -4.38 -8.33
N LEU A 32 7.93 -4.56 -7.08
CA LEU A 32 6.51 -4.50 -6.72
C LEU A 32 5.97 -3.08 -6.57
N MET A 33 6.84 -2.08 -6.36
CA MET A 33 6.42 -0.72 -6.06
C MET A 33 5.40 -0.13 -7.05
N PRO A 34 5.57 -0.24 -8.38
CA PRO A 34 4.57 0.28 -9.33
C PRO A 34 3.18 -0.35 -9.13
N SER A 35 3.12 -1.65 -8.86
CA SER A 35 1.87 -2.36 -8.59
C SER A 35 1.25 -1.94 -7.26
N ILE A 36 2.07 -1.70 -6.22
CA ILE A 36 1.59 -1.18 -4.94
C ILE A 36 1.00 0.22 -5.10
N TYR A 37 1.61 1.07 -5.93
CA TYR A 37 1.07 2.39 -6.23
C TYR A 37 -0.24 2.34 -7.02
N ALA A 38 -0.35 1.46 -8.02
CA ALA A 38 -1.60 1.24 -8.73
C ALA A 38 -2.72 0.70 -7.80
N LEU A 39 -2.38 -0.14 -6.83
CA LEU A 39 -3.34 -0.60 -5.81
C LEU A 39 -3.76 0.53 -4.87
N LEU A 40 -2.85 1.46 -4.56
CA LEU A 40 -3.15 2.65 -3.77
C LEU A 40 -4.06 3.64 -4.51
N ASP A 41 -3.92 3.81 -5.83
CA ASP A 41 -4.87 4.60 -6.64
C ASP A 41 -6.29 4.05 -6.58
N MET A 42 -6.43 2.73 -6.43
CA MET A 42 -7.74 2.06 -6.34
C MET A 42 -8.36 2.16 -4.94
N CYS A 43 -7.56 2.51 -3.93
CA CYS A 43 -8.03 2.74 -2.56
C CYS A 43 -8.58 4.15 -2.42
N SER A 44 -9.79 4.28 -1.86
CA SER A 44 -10.25 5.58 -1.37
C SER A 44 -9.72 5.83 0.05
N ASP A 45 -10.06 6.99 0.61
CA ASP A 45 -9.80 7.31 2.02
C ASP A 45 -10.36 6.23 2.96
N PHE A 46 -11.48 5.61 2.60
CA PHE A 46 -12.09 4.55 3.40
C PHE A 46 -11.19 3.32 3.48
N GLU A 47 -10.75 2.77 2.34
CA GLU A 47 -9.86 1.61 2.31
C GLU A 47 -8.49 1.92 2.94
N THR A 48 -7.99 3.14 2.75
CA THR A 48 -6.73 3.60 3.37
C THR A 48 -6.83 3.65 4.89
N ARG A 49 -7.95 4.16 5.44
CA ARG A 49 -8.22 4.11 6.88
C ARG A 49 -8.38 2.67 7.39
N GLN A 50 -9.03 1.81 6.61
CA GLN A 50 -9.18 0.41 6.95
C GLN A 50 -7.82 -0.30 7.05
N ILE A 51 -6.92 -0.11 6.07
CA ILE A 51 -5.56 -0.65 6.10
C ILE A 51 -4.83 -0.16 7.36
N ASN A 52 -4.85 1.14 7.63
CA ASN A 52 -4.22 1.73 8.83
C ASN A 52 -4.80 1.24 10.15
N ALA A 53 -6.08 0.85 10.20
CA ALA A 53 -6.69 0.27 11.39
C ALA A 53 -6.30 -1.19 11.61
N MET A 54 -5.96 -1.92 10.54
CA MET A 54 -5.68 -3.36 10.57
C MET A 54 -4.21 -3.71 10.78
N ILE A 55 -3.29 -2.77 10.56
CA ILE A 55 -1.84 -3.00 10.72
C ILE A 55 -1.35 -2.58 12.10
N ASP A 56 -0.37 -3.31 12.64
CA ASP A 56 0.27 -3.00 13.92
C ASP A 56 1.27 -1.82 13.80
N THR A 57 1.74 -1.32 14.94
CA THR A 57 2.63 -0.14 14.98
C THR A 57 3.94 -0.34 14.19
N PRO A 58 4.64 -1.49 14.27
CA PRO A 58 5.82 -1.76 13.45
C PRO A 58 5.51 -1.71 11.94
N SER A 59 4.43 -2.35 11.51
CA SER A 59 3.97 -2.30 10.12
C SER A 59 3.71 -0.89 9.62
N LYS A 60 3.12 -0.03 10.47
CA LYS A 60 2.88 1.38 10.14
C LYS A 60 4.17 2.11 9.85
N ALA A 61 5.20 1.89 10.66
CA ALA A 61 6.49 2.54 10.47
C ALA A 61 7.15 2.13 9.14
N LEU A 62 6.98 0.88 8.70
CA LEU A 62 7.50 0.40 7.42
C LEU A 62 6.65 0.84 6.21
N PHE A 63 5.35 0.97 6.39
CA PHE A 63 4.42 1.35 5.32
C PHE A 63 4.37 2.88 5.11
N ALA A 64 4.56 3.69 6.15
CA ALA A 64 4.49 5.14 6.05
C ALA A 64 5.42 5.74 4.96
N PRO A 65 6.71 5.32 4.83
CA PRO A 65 7.57 5.81 3.75
C PRO A 65 7.07 5.43 2.35
N VAL A 66 6.42 4.27 2.21
CA VAL A 66 5.82 3.83 0.95
C VAL A 66 4.66 4.73 0.56
N PHE A 67 3.76 4.98 1.51
CA PHE A 67 2.59 5.85 1.29
C PHE A 67 2.99 7.31 1.02
N GLN A 68 3.99 7.83 1.74
CA GLN A 68 4.55 9.16 1.46
C GLN A 68 5.16 9.26 0.07
N SER A 69 5.90 8.23 -0.36
CA SER A 69 6.50 8.19 -1.71
C SER A 69 5.43 8.15 -2.79
N TYR A 70 4.35 7.39 -2.56
CA TYR A 70 3.16 7.39 -3.42
C TYR A 70 2.57 8.79 -3.54
N GLN A 71 2.28 9.46 -2.42
CA GLN A 71 1.71 10.82 -2.42
C GLN A 71 2.60 11.83 -3.14
N LYS A 72 3.93 11.71 -2.99
CA LYS A 72 4.89 12.66 -3.55
C LYS A 72 5.13 12.48 -5.05
N TYR A 73 5.28 11.23 -5.51
CA TYR A 73 5.80 10.95 -6.85
C TYR A 73 4.78 10.31 -7.79
N TYR A 74 3.74 9.69 -7.26
CA TYR A 74 2.81 8.89 -8.05
C TYR A 74 1.42 9.53 -8.10
N GLN A 75 0.91 10.02 -6.98
CA GLN A 75 -0.34 10.78 -6.92
C GLN A 75 -0.19 12.21 -7.47
N TYR A 76 1.04 12.72 -7.57
CA TYR A 76 1.32 14.03 -8.15
C TYR A 76 1.23 13.98 -9.69
N HIS A 77 0.01 14.04 -10.23
CA HIS A 77 -0.29 14.26 -11.65
C HIS A 77 -0.46 15.75 -11.97
N GLY A 78 0.43 16.60 -11.47
CA GLY A 78 0.40 18.03 -11.76
C GLY A 78 1.11 18.38 -13.07
N GLN A 79 0.38 18.34 -14.18
CA GLN A 79 0.34 19.42 -15.19
C GLN A 79 -1.03 19.43 -15.89
#